data_AF-A0A3D1ZUR3-F1
#
_entry.id   AF-A0A3D1ZUR3-F1
#
_cell.length_a   1.000
_cell.length_b   1.000
_cell.length_c   1.000
_cell.angle_alpha   90.00
_cell.angle_beta   90.00
_cell.angle_gamma   90.00
#
_symmetry.space_group_name_H-M   'P 1'
#
loop_
_entity.id
_entity.type
_entity.pdbx_description
1 polymer ?
#
loop_
_entity_poly.entity_id
_entity_poly.type
_entity_poly.pdbx_seq_one_letter_code
_entity_poly.pdbx_strand_id
1 'polypeptide(L)'
;MRKIISLFVVAVLLSACQLGGGVRSMDHRQSLMSALDSQQDGYAGLIAETGESFTIQSTSASSTKLCRVVSIKSGERYIVESFCKAKGGTWR
;
A
#
# COMPACT_ATOMS: atom_id res chain seq x y z
N MET A 1 -27.84 -28.19 34.50
CA MET A 1 -28.04 -27.95 33.05
C MET A 1 -27.97 -26.47 32.65
N ARG A 2 -28.61 -25.52 33.36
CA ARG A 2 -28.53 -24.05 33.08
C ARG A 2 -27.09 -23.46 33.04
N LYS A 3 -26.16 -23.95 33.87
CA LYS A 3 -24.78 -23.44 33.94
C LYS A 3 -23.90 -23.86 32.75
N ILE A 4 -24.25 -24.96 32.06
CA ILE A 4 -23.49 -25.45 30.91
C ILE A 4 -23.81 -24.61 29.66
N ILE A 5 -25.04 -24.10 29.57
CA ILE A 5 -25.50 -23.24 28.46
C ILE A 5 -24.75 -21.89 28.47
N SER A 6 -24.54 -21.28 29.65
CA SER A 6 -23.77 -20.03 29.75
C SER A 6 -22.31 -20.18 29.33
N LEU A 7 -21.69 -21.33 29.56
CA LEU A 7 -20.30 -21.59 29.17
C LEU A 7 -20.13 -21.71 27.66
N PHE A 8 -21.14 -22.21 26.95
CA PHE A 8 -21.10 -22.36 25.50
C PHE A 8 -21.25 -21.02 24.76
N VAL A 9 -22.05 -20.09 25.29
CA VAL A 9 -22.29 -18.77 24.68
C VAL A 9 -21.04 -17.88 24.73
N VAL A 10 -20.23 -17.98 25.79
CA VAL A 10 -18.99 -17.20 25.93
C VAL A 10 -17.90 -17.69 24.96
N ALA A 11 -17.85 -18.99 24.67
CA ALA A 11 -16.86 -19.56 23.76
C ALA A 11 -17.09 -19.15 22.29
N VAL A 12 -18.34 -18.92 21.87
CA VAL A 12 -18.68 -18.52 20.49
C VAL A 12 -18.33 -17.05 20.21
N LEU A 13 -18.33 -16.19 21.23
CA LEU A 13 -18.05 -14.75 21.07
C LEU A 13 -16.55 -14.43 20.90
N LEU A 14 -15.64 -15.35 21.23
CA LEU A 14 -14.20 -15.13 21.16
C LEU A 14 -13.58 -15.44 19.78
N SER A 15 -14.34 -16.06 18.86
CA SER A 15 -13.83 -16.49 17.54
C SER A 15 -13.85 -15.39 16.46
N ALA A 16 -14.43 -14.23 16.72
CA ALA A 16 -14.71 -13.22 15.69
C ALA A 16 -13.57 -12.22 15.41
N CYS A 17 -12.45 -12.26 16.14
CA CYS A 17 -11.39 -11.24 16.01
C CYS A 17 -10.28 -11.52 15.00
N GLN A 18 -10.28 -12.62 14.24
CA GLN A 18 -9.14 -12.99 13.37
C GLN A 18 -9.25 -12.54 11.90
N LEU A 19 -10.26 -11.75 11.52
CA LEU A 19 -10.47 -11.30 10.13
C LEU A 19 -10.05 -9.84 9.85
N GLY A 20 -9.17 -9.27 10.69
CA GLY A 20 -8.60 -7.93 10.49
C GLY A 20 -7.27 -7.90 9.72
N GLY A 21 -6.88 -9.01 9.08
CA GLY A 21 -5.71 -9.06 8.20
C GLY A 21 -6.01 -8.33 6.90
N GLY A 22 -5.80 -7.01 6.89
CA GLY A 22 -6.07 -6.13 5.75
C GLY A 22 -5.64 -6.77 4.43
N VAL A 23 -6.60 -6.94 3.53
CA VAL A 23 -6.37 -7.37 2.15
C VAL A 23 -5.24 -6.51 1.60
N ARG A 24 -4.10 -7.15 1.30
CA ARG A 24 -2.93 -6.49 0.70
C ARG A 24 -3.30 -6.17 -0.74
N SER A 25 -3.97 -5.04 -0.97
CA SER A 25 -4.18 -4.53 -2.33
C SER A 25 -2.81 -4.20 -2.92
N MET A 26 -2.37 -5.01 -3.86
CA MET A 26 -1.11 -4.83 -4.57
C MET A 26 -1.36 -3.81 -5.67
N ASP A 27 -0.52 -2.78 -5.77
CA ASP A 27 -0.62 -1.84 -6.88
C ASP A 27 -0.27 -2.53 -8.20
N HIS A 28 -1.13 -2.40 -9.20
CA HIS A 28 -0.98 -3.05 -10.49
C HIS A 28 -0.21 -2.20 -11.53
N ARG A 29 0.27 -1.00 -11.17
CA ARG A 29 1.06 -0.14 -12.05
C ARG A 29 2.53 -0.56 -12.03
N GLN A 30 2.86 -1.72 -12.61
CA GLN A 30 4.23 -2.29 -12.59
C GLN A 30 5.29 -1.32 -13.11
N SER A 31 4.99 -0.53 -14.14
CA SER A 31 5.91 0.47 -14.69
C SER A 31 6.28 1.54 -13.64
N LEU A 32 5.30 2.01 -12.87
CA LEU A 32 5.51 2.93 -11.76
C LEU A 32 6.33 2.26 -10.66
N MET A 33 5.96 1.04 -10.25
CA MET A 33 6.67 0.30 -9.18
C MET A 33 8.15 0.09 -9.52
N SER A 34 8.46 -0.24 -10.78
CA SER A 34 9.83 -0.40 -11.27
C SER A 34 10.64 0.91 -11.22
N ALA A 35 10.00 2.04 -11.55
CA ALA A 35 10.62 3.35 -11.41
C ALA A 35 10.86 3.71 -9.94
N LEU A 36 9.95 3.37 -9.04
CA LEU A 36 10.14 3.57 -7.59
C LEU A 36 11.31 2.74 -7.04
N ASP A 37 11.64 1.61 -7.65
CA ASP A 37 12.80 0.80 -7.22
C ASP A 37 14.15 1.34 -7.68
N SER A 38 14.20 1.99 -8.86
CA SER A 38 15.46 2.27 -9.55
C SER A 38 15.79 3.75 -9.72
N GLN A 39 14.78 4.62 -9.75
CA GLN A 39 14.95 6.03 -10.10
C GLN A 39 15.10 6.90 -8.85
N GLN A 40 15.64 8.10 -9.04
CA GLN A 40 15.84 9.09 -8.00
C GLN A 40 14.67 10.09 -7.93
N ASP A 41 14.64 10.90 -6.87
CA ASP A 41 13.73 12.05 -6.77
C ASP A 41 13.97 13.01 -7.94
N GLY A 42 12.89 13.61 -8.45
CA GLY A 42 12.86 14.42 -9.66
C GLY A 42 12.67 13.63 -10.95
N TYR A 43 12.77 12.29 -10.94
CA TYR A 43 12.50 11.48 -12.12
C TYR A 43 11.04 11.64 -12.56
N ALA A 44 10.85 11.87 -13.86
CA ALA A 44 9.54 11.92 -14.51
C ALA A 44 9.43 10.83 -15.56
N GLY A 45 8.27 10.17 -15.63
CA GLY A 45 8.02 9.06 -16.53
C GLY A 45 6.54 8.93 -16.89
N LEU A 46 6.22 7.86 -17.62
CA LEU A 46 4.85 7.48 -17.97
C LEU A 46 4.51 6.16 -17.30
N ILE A 47 3.30 6.06 -16.76
CA ILE A 47 2.72 4.81 -16.29
C ILE A 47 2.20 4.07 -17.52
N ALA A 48 2.92 3.04 -17.97
CA ALA A 48 2.63 2.34 -19.22
C ALA A 48 1.21 1.75 -19.27
N GLU A 49 0.68 1.36 -18.11
CA GLU A 49 -0.64 0.74 -17.96
C GLU A 49 -1.80 1.74 -18.13
N THR A 50 -1.58 3.03 -17.83
CA THR A 50 -2.65 4.06 -17.86
C THR A 50 -2.37 5.21 -18.82
N GLY A 51 -1.14 5.37 -19.28
CA GLY A 51 -0.68 6.51 -20.09
C GLY A 51 -0.47 7.80 -19.29
N GLU A 52 -0.64 7.76 -17.96
CA GLU A 52 -0.50 8.93 -17.09
C GLU A 52 0.98 9.28 -16.87
N SER A 53 1.32 10.56 -16.89
CA SER A 53 2.67 10.98 -16.53
C SER A 53 2.82 11.09 -15.01
N PHE A 54 3.97 10.71 -14.47
CA PHE A 54 4.26 10.84 -13.05
C PHE A 54 5.61 11.50 -12.79
N THR A 55 5.81 11.99 -11.56
CA THR A 55 7.08 12.49 -11.06
C THR A 55 7.29 12.02 -9.62
N ILE A 56 8.45 11.42 -9.35
CA ILE A 56 8.87 11.07 -7.99
C ILE A 56 9.32 12.37 -7.32
N GLN A 57 8.56 12.87 -6.35
CA GLN A 57 8.85 14.17 -5.74
C GLN A 57 9.88 14.07 -4.62
N SER A 58 9.75 13.07 -3.76
CA SER A 58 10.63 12.92 -2.60
C SER A 58 10.68 11.50 -2.09
N THR A 59 11.82 11.14 -1.50
CA THR A 59 12.06 9.89 -0.81
C THR A 59 12.29 10.14 0.68
N SER A 60 11.56 9.42 1.53
CA SER A 60 11.77 9.37 2.98
C SER A 60 12.16 7.94 3.39
N ALA A 61 13.35 7.79 3.97
CA ALA A 61 13.84 6.51 4.46
C ALA A 61 13.90 6.46 6.00
N SER A 62 13.69 5.28 6.55
CA SER A 62 13.92 4.95 7.96
C SER A 62 14.61 3.58 8.05
N SER A 63 14.90 3.12 9.26
CA SER A 63 15.55 1.81 9.47
C SER A 63 14.74 0.62 8.93
N THR A 64 13.42 0.74 8.83
CA THR A 64 12.51 -0.37 8.49
C THR A 64 11.68 -0.15 7.22
N LYS A 65 11.46 1.12 6.82
CA LYS A 65 10.65 1.47 5.64
C LYS A 65 11.31 2.53 4.75
N LEU A 66 10.98 2.45 3.47
CA LEU A 66 11.24 3.46 2.44
C LEU A 66 9.87 3.92 1.90
N CYS A 67 9.61 5.22 1.93
CA CYS A 67 8.41 5.83 1.38
C CYS A 67 8.78 6.84 0.30
N ARG A 68 7.97 6.94 -0.74
CA ARG A 68 8.14 7.88 -1.85
C ARG A 68 6.84 8.61 -2.14
N VAL A 69 6.93 9.92 -2.29
CA VAL A 69 5.80 10.77 -2.71
C VAL A 69 5.88 10.91 -4.22
N VAL A 70 4.77 10.65 -4.90
CA VAL A 70 4.66 10.67 -6.36
C VAL A 70 3.50 11.58 -6.74
N SER A 71 3.75 12.48 -7.70
CA SER A 71 2.69 13.26 -8.34
C SER A 71 2.37 12.63 -9.69
N ILE A 72 1.10 12.31 -9.92
CA ILE A 72 0.60 11.66 -11.13
C ILE A 72 -0.38 12.62 -11.81
N LYS A 73 -0.16 12.89 -13.09
CA LYS A 73 -1.06 13.72 -13.90
C LYS A 73 -2.10 12.83 -14.56
N SER A 74 -3.35 13.00 -14.14
CA SER A 74 -4.53 12.33 -14.70
C SER A 74 -5.39 13.36 -15.42
N GLY A 75 -5.24 13.44 -16.74
CA GLY A 75 -5.86 14.50 -17.55
C GLY A 75 -5.36 15.90 -17.17
N GLU A 76 -6.27 16.78 -16.74
CA GLU A 76 -5.96 18.14 -16.29
C GLU A 76 -5.61 18.24 -14.80
N ARG A 77 -5.68 17.13 -14.05
CA ARG A 77 -5.49 17.11 -12.60
C ARG A 77 -4.18 16.43 -12.22
N TYR A 78 -3.66 16.82 -11.07
CA TYR A 78 -2.53 16.16 -10.41
C TYR A 78 -3.01 15.47 -9.14
N ILE A 79 -2.70 14.19 -9.01
CA ILE A 79 -2.97 13.35 -7.85
C ILE A 79 -1.62 13.09 -7.17
N VAL A 80 -1.53 13.31 -5.87
CA VAL A 80 -0.32 13.02 -5.10
C VAL A 80 -0.56 11.77 -4.26
N GLU A 81 0.27 10.76 -4.48
CA GLU A 81 0.20 9.47 -3.79
C GLU A 81 1.51 9.20 -3.05
N SER A 82 1.44 8.47 -1.95
CA SER A 82 2.60 8.04 -1.17
C SER A 82 2.70 6.53 -1.22
N PHE A 83 3.83 6.04 -1.72
CA PHE A 83 4.12 4.61 -1.80
C PHE A 83 5.15 4.23 -0.76
N CYS A 84 4.89 3.21 0.04
CA CYS A 84 5.81 2.73 1.07
C CYS A 84 6.11 1.23 0.92
N LYS A 85 7.37 0.86 1.08
CA LYS A 85 7.80 -0.53 1.23
C LYS A 85 8.63 -0.73 2.49
N ALA A 86 8.48 -1.89 3.11
CA ALA A 86 9.45 -2.38 4.08
C ALA A 86 10.75 -2.77 3.38
N LYS A 87 11.88 -2.83 4.10
CA LYS A 87 13.14 -3.33 3.54
C LYS A 87 12.95 -4.76 3.00
N GLY A 88 13.21 -4.95 1.70
CA GLY A 88 12.99 -6.23 0.99
C GLY A 88 11.52 -6.56 0.69
N GLY A 89 10.58 -5.65 0.98
CA GLY A 89 9.17 -5.79 0.69
C GLY A 89 8.75 -5.14 -0.64
N THR A 90 7.45 -5.22 -0.93
CA THR A 90 6.83 -4.60 -2.11
C THR A 90 6.30 -3.20 -1.80
N TRP A 91 6.25 -2.34 -2.81
CA TRP A 91 5.58 -1.04 -2.74
C TRP A 91 4.07 -1.20 -2.52
N ARG A 92 3.48 -0.23 -1.81
CA ARG A 92 2.07 -0.14 -1.42
C ARG A 92 1.67 1.30 -1.29
#